data_AF-A0A512PLJ2-F1
#
_entry.id   AF-A0A512PLJ2-F1
#
_cell.length_a   1.000
_cell.length_b   1.000
_cell.length_c   1.000
_cell.angle_alpha   90.00
_cell.angle_beta   90.00
_cell.angle_gamma   90.00
#
_symmetry.space_group_name_H-M   'P 1'
#
loop_
_entity.id
_entity.type
_entity.pdbx_description
1 polymer ?
#
loop_
_entity_poly.entity_id
_entity_poly.type
_entity_poly.pdbx_seq_one_letter_code
_entity_poly.pdbx_strand_id
1 'polypeptide(L)' 'MSEFLTIGEPISLFASQDADQTLADATHFQKFLAGAEVNVSVGVSRLGHRVEYVRRSHG' A
#
# COMPACT_ATOMS: atom_id res chain seq x y z
N MET A 1 -15.63 -10.55 15.33
CA MET A 1 -14.76 -9.39 15.62
C MET A 1 -13.42 -9.64 14.98
N SER A 2 -12.79 -8.59 14.43
CA SER A 2 -11.43 -8.64 13.90
C SER A 2 -10.43 -8.98 15.02
N GLU A 3 -9.41 -9.76 14.70
CA GLU A 3 -8.31 -10.09 15.61
C GLU A 3 -7.22 -9.02 15.56
N PHE A 4 -7.18 -8.27 14.47
CA PHE A 4 -6.15 -7.27 14.21
C PHE A 4 -6.76 -6.02 13.55
N LEU A 5 -6.36 -4.85 14.02
CA LEU A 5 -6.82 -3.56 13.52
C LEU A 5 -5.60 -2.70 13.19
N THR A 6 -5.58 -2.10 12.02
CA THR A 6 -4.64 -1.01 11.71
C THR A 6 -5.38 0.23 11.24
N ILE A 7 -4.78 1.39 11.50
CA ILE A 7 -5.36 2.69 11.19
C ILE A 7 -4.28 3.53 10.54
N GLY A 8 -4.51 4.01 9.32
CA GLY A 8 -3.51 4.79 8.62
C GLY A 8 -3.99 5.34 7.29
N GLU A 9 -3.05 5.84 6.50
CA GLU A 9 -3.32 6.41 5.18
C GLU A 9 -2.80 5.49 4.07
N PRO A 10 -3.67 5.07 3.13
CA PRO A 10 -3.21 4.29 2.00
C PRO A 10 -2.61 5.23 0.94
N ILE A 11 -1.54 4.78 0.30
CA ILE A 11 -0.82 5.53 -0.73
C ILE A 11 -0.90 4.75 -2.05
N SER A 12 -1.18 5.44 -3.15
CA SER A 12 -0.97 4.89 -4.48
C SER A 12 0.45 5.23 -4.93
N LEU A 13 1.34 4.24 -4.94
CA LEU A 13 2.73 4.40 -5.36
C LEU A 13 2.85 4.13 -6.87
N PHE A 14 3.49 5.03 -7.60
CA PHE A 14 3.91 4.82 -8.98
C PHE A 14 5.41 4.55 -8.98
N ALA A 15 5.81 3.30 -9.19
CA ALA A 15 7.23 2.91 -9.23
C ALA A 15 7.71 2.79 -10.67
N SER A 16 8.80 3.50 -11.01
CA SER A 16 9.44 3.42 -12.32
C SER A 16 9.82 1.96 -12.62
N GLN A 17 9.56 1.53 -13.85
CA GLN A 17 10.06 0.27 -14.42
C GLN A 17 11.28 0.50 -15.32
N ASP A 18 11.64 1.77 -15.55
CA ASP A 18 12.79 2.17 -16.36
C ASP A 18 14.06 2.09 -15.50
N ALA A 19 14.91 1.10 -15.77
CA ALA A 19 16.20 0.93 -15.10
C ALA A 19 17.20 2.03 -15.52
N ASP A 20 18.10 2.39 -14.60
CA ASP A 20 19.20 3.35 -14.81
C ASP A 20 18.78 4.75 -15.31
N GLN A 21 17.51 5.13 -15.13
CA GLN A 21 16.97 6.45 -15.46
C GLN A 21 16.58 7.22 -14.20
N THR A 22 16.60 8.56 -14.29
CA THR A 22 16.06 9.40 -13.23
C THR A 22 14.54 9.32 -13.20
N LEU A 23 13.91 9.64 -12.07
CA LEU A 23 12.45 9.73 -12.00
C LEU A 23 11.86 10.83 -12.90
N ALA A 24 12.64 11.84 -13.26
CA ALA A 24 12.20 12.91 -14.16
C ALA A 24 12.12 12.44 -15.62
N ASP A 25 12.94 11.46 -16.00
CA ASP A 25 13.01 10.93 -17.37
C ASP A 25 12.18 9.65 -17.55
N ALA A 26 11.81 8.98 -16.45
CA ALA A 26 11.01 7.75 -16.48
C ALA A 26 9.63 7.98 -17.11
N THR A 27 9.21 7.04 -17.96
CA THR A 27 7.94 7.07 -18.70
C THR A 27 7.06 5.86 -18.43
N HIS A 28 7.62 4.77 -17.89
CA HIS A 28 6.88 3.55 -17.55
C HIS A 28 6.76 3.38 -16.04
N PHE A 29 5.53 3.45 -15.52
CA PHE A 29 5.25 3.30 -14.09
C PHE A 29 4.28 2.14 -13.83
N GLN A 30 4.60 1.34 -12.81
CA GLN A 30 3.68 0.37 -12.24
C GLN A 30 3.04 0.93 -10.97
N LYS A 31 1.71 0.78 -10.86
CA LYS A 31 0.95 1.18 -9.67
C LYS A 31 1.02 0.10 -8.59
N PHE A 32 1.27 0.52 -7.36
CA PHE A 32 1.23 -0.31 -6.16
C PHE A 32 0.35 0.34 -5.09
N LEU A 33 -0.34 -0.50 -4.32
CA LEU A 33 -0.88 -0.08 -3.04
C LEU A 33 0.27 -0.06 -2.02
N ALA A 34 0.48 1.09 -1.39
CA ALA A 34 1.53 1.32 -0.42
C ALA A 34 0.96 1.93 0.87
N GLY A 35 1.80 1.97 1.90
CA GLY A 35 1.47 2.43 3.25
C GLY A 35 1.90 1.38 4.27
N ALA A 36 2.51 1.81 5.38
CA ALA A 36 3.06 0.88 6.36
C ALA A 36 1.95 -0.01 6.96
N GLU A 37 0.85 0.61 7.38
CA GLU A 37 -0.29 -0.04 8.02
C GLU A 37 -1.02 -0.98 7.08
N VAL A 38 -1.21 -0.57 5.81
CA VAL A 38 -1.87 -1.42 4.82
C VAL A 38 -1.01 -2.61 4.42
N ASN A 39 0.32 -2.44 4.35
CA ASN A 39 1.25 -3.53 4.08
C ASN A 39 1.23 -4.58 5.21
N VAL A 40 1.20 -4.14 6.48
CA VAL A 40 1.05 -5.04 7.63
C VAL A 40 -0.30 -5.76 7.57
N SER A 41 -1.41 -5.03 7.31
CA SER A 41 -2.74 -5.65 7.22
C SER A 41 -2.83 -6.71 6.13
N VAL A 42 -2.25 -6.45 4.95
CA VAL A 42 -2.20 -7.42 3.85
C VAL A 42 -1.37 -8.64 4.25
N GLY A 43 -0.21 -8.45 4.89
CA GLY A 43 0.63 -9.54 5.36
C GLY A 43 -0.09 -10.45 6.37
N VAL A 44 -0.70 -9.85 7.39
CA VAL A 44 -1.44 -10.56 8.44
C VAL A 44 -2.68 -11.27 7.86
N SER A 45 -3.39 -10.63 6.92
CA SER A 45 -4.52 -11.27 6.22
C SER A 45 -4.09 -12.48 5.40
N ARG A 46 -2.93 -12.42 4.71
CA ARG A 46 -2.37 -13.56 3.96
C ARG A 46 -1.98 -14.75 4.84
N LEU A 47 -1.76 -14.52 6.13
CA LEU A 47 -1.50 -15.57 7.12
C LEU A 47 -2.78 -16.19 7.71
N GLY A 48 -3.97 -15.76 7.26
CA GLY A 48 -5.25 -16.35 7.66
C GLY A 48 -5.94 -15.66 8.83
N HIS A 49 -5.42 -14.53 9.31
CA HIS A 49 -6.04 -13.76 10.40
C HIS A 49 -7.12 -12.80 9.89
N ARG A 50 -8.10 -12.52 10.74
CA ARG A 50 -9.16 -11.53 10.47
C ARG A 50 -8.66 -10.14 10.78
N VAL A 51 -8.44 -9.34 9.73
CA VAL A 51 -7.89 -7.98 9.83
C VAL A 51 -8.91 -6.94 9.39
N GLU A 52 -8.95 -5.81 10.07
CA GLU A 52 -9.68 -4.61 9.67
C GLU A 52 -8.70 -3.44 9.47
N TYR A 53 -8.92 -2.65 8.42
CA TYR A 53 -8.12 -1.46 8.12
C TYR A 53 -9.03 -0.23 8.09
N VAL A 54 -8.73 0.74 8.93
CA VAL A 54 -9.48 2.00 9.01
C VAL A 54 -8.65 3.12 8.39
N ARG A 55 -9.28 3.86 7.48
CA ARG A 55 -8.70 5.07 6.88
C ARG A 55 -9.67 6.23 7.02
N ARG A 56 -9.13 7.45 6.94
CA ARG A 56 -9.96 8.64 6.75
C ARG A 56 -10.27 8.83 5.28
N SER A 57 -11.53 9.02 4.90
CA SER A 57 -11.89 9.47 3.55
C SER A 57 -11.71 10.98 3.46
N HIS A 58 -10.88 11.44 2.54
CA HIS A 58 -10.89 12.83 2.09
C HIS A 58 -11.80 12.85 0.87
N GLY A 59 -13.05 13.27 1.09
CA GLY A 59 -14.04 13.52 0.04
C GLY A 59 -14.01 14.98 -0.37
#